data_AF-A0A315XJR8-F1
#
_entry.id   AF-A0A315XJR8-F1
#
_cell.length_a   1.000
_cell.length_b   1.000
_cell.length_c   1.000
_cell.angle_alpha   90.00
_cell.angle_beta   90.00
_cell.angle_gamma   90.00
#
_symmetry.space_group_name_H-M   'P 1'
#
loop_
_entity.id
_entity.type
_entity.pdbx_description
1 polymer ?
#
loop_
_entity_poly.entity_id
_entity_poly.type
_entity_poly.pdbx_seq_one_letter_code
_entity_poly.pdbx_strand_id
1 'polypeptide(L)' 'METKSIRVSLINHERLADIGHKNDSFNDIISKLLDEYEEYQGIKDLIEADKEFANGEGVHFSSLDELDTYLDD' A
#
# COMPACT_ATOMS: atom_id res chain seq x y z
N MET A 1 0.83 10.29 19.60
CA MET A 1 0.90 8.99 18.91
C MET A 1 -0.35 8.23 19.31
N GLU A 2 -1.30 8.02 18.39
CA GLU A 2 -2.53 7.26 18.68
C GLU A 2 -2.21 5.77 18.68
N THR A 3 -2.66 5.07 19.72
CA THR A 3 -2.53 3.61 19.79
C THR A 3 -3.72 2.97 19.11
N LYS A 4 -3.49 2.24 18.02
CA LYS A 4 -4.51 1.45 17.32
C LYS A 4 -4.44 -0.01 17.77
N SER A 5 -5.58 -0.58 18.15
CA SER A 5 -5.67 -1.98 18.55
C SER A 5 -6.19 -2.83 17.38
N ILE A 6 -5.50 -3.91 17.07
CA ILE A 6 -5.85 -4.83 15.97
C ILE A 6 -6.23 -6.17 16.57
N ARG A 7 -7.34 -6.77 16.10
CA ARG A 7 -7.71 -8.14 16.47
C ARG A 7 -7.10 -9.11 15.48
N VAL A 8 -6.39 -10.11 15.98
CA VAL A 8 -5.72 -11.14 15.18
C VAL A 8 -6.14 -12.51 15.69
N SER A 9 -6.28 -13.49 14.79
CA SER A 9 -6.54 -14.87 15.20
C SER A 9 -5.33 -15.44 15.94
N LEU A 10 -5.57 -16.36 16.89
CA LEU A 10 -4.50 -16.99 17.69
C LEU A 10 -3.41 -17.62 16.80
N ILE A 11 -3.82 -18.34 15.76
CA ILE A 11 -2.91 -19.01 14.82
C ILE A 11 -2.02 -17.99 14.09
N ASN A 12 -2.57 -16.86 13.67
CA ASN A 12 -1.79 -15.83 12.99
C ASN A 12 -0.85 -15.10 13.95
N HIS A 13 -1.29 -14.89 15.21
CA HIS A 13 -0.43 -14.34 16.26
C HIS A 13 0.77 -15.26 16.54
N GLU A 14 0.56 -16.57 16.67
CA GLU A 14 1.63 -17.55 16.86
C GLU A 14 2.61 -17.57 15.69
N ARG A 15 2.11 -17.58 14.45
CA ARG A 15 2.97 -17.53 13.24
C ARG A 15 3.78 -16.24 13.14
N LEU A 16 3.20 -15.10 13.49
CA LEU A 16 3.90 -13.81 13.50
C LEU A 16 4.95 -13.75 14.60
N ALA A 17 4.67 -14.35 15.76
CA ALA A 17 5.64 -14.50 16.84
C ALA A 17 6.80 -15.42 16.44
N ASP A 18 6.54 -16.48 15.66
CA ASP A 18 7.58 -17.37 15.13
C ASP A 18 8.46 -16.69 14.07
N ILE A 19 7.90 -15.79 13.25
CA ILE A 19 8.67 -14.96 12.29
C ILE A 19 9.56 -13.96 13.03
N GLY A 20 9.11 -13.49 14.20
CA GLY A 20 9.82 -12.58 15.07
C GLY A 20 11.00 -13.18 15.84
N HIS A 21 12.07 -13.55 15.14
CA HIS A 21 13.24 -14.08 15.82
C HIS A 21 14.26 -13.01 16.28
N LYS A 22 14.38 -12.94 17.62
CA LYS A 22 15.49 -12.46 18.47
C LYS A 22 15.68 -10.97 18.76
N ASN A 23 15.29 -10.03 17.91
CA ASN A 23 15.59 -8.59 18.17
C ASN A 23 14.39 -7.63 18.06
N ASP A 24 13.28 -8.05 17.44
CA ASP A 24 12.11 -7.19 17.24
C ASP A 24 10.94 -7.66 18.12
N SER A 25 10.18 -6.73 18.71
CA SER A 25 8.94 -7.06 19.41
C SER A 25 7.83 -7.39 18.41
N PHE A 26 6.78 -8.07 18.87
CA PHE A 26 5.58 -8.33 18.05
C PHE A 26 5.02 -7.05 17.42
N ASN A 27 5.03 -5.94 18.16
CA ASN A 27 4.56 -4.66 17.65
C ASN A 27 5.47 -4.11 16.54
N ASP A 28 6.79 -4.29 16.66
CA ASP A 28 7.74 -3.83 15.63
C ASP A 28 7.55 -4.60 14.32
N ILE A 29 7.25 -5.90 14.40
CA ILE A 29 6.96 -6.75 13.24
C ILE A 29 5.65 -6.32 12.57
N ILE A 30 4.60 -6.06 13.36
CA ILE A 30 3.32 -5.58 12.84
C ILE A 30 3.49 -4.21 12.18
N SER A 31 4.23 -3.29 12.78
CA SER A 31 4.49 -1.97 12.20
C SER A 31 5.23 -2.09 10.87
N LYS A 32 6.32 -2.87 10.80
CA LYS A 32 7.05 -3.10 9.54
C LYS A 32 6.16 -3.70 8.46
N LEU A 33 5.35 -4.70 8.79
CA LEU A 33 4.43 -5.33 7.83
C LEU A 33 3.33 -4.38 7.34
N LEU A 34 2.84 -3.49 8.20
CA LEU A 34 1.85 -2.49 7.81
C LEU A 34 2.47 -1.43 6.88
N ASP A 35 3.68 -0.97 7.19
CA ASP A 35 4.42 -0.02 6.35
C ASP A 35 4.72 -0.64 4.97
N GLU A 36 5.21 -1.89 4.94
CA GLU A 36 5.42 -2.64 3.70
C GLU A 36 4.13 -2.89 2.93
N TYR A 37 3.01 -3.12 3.63
CA TYR A 37 1.70 -3.32 3.00
C TYR A 37 1.16 -2.02 2.38
N GLU A 38 1.33 -0.88 3.03
CA GLU A 38 0.97 0.44 2.48
C GLU A 38 1.83 0.76 1.25
N GLU A 39 3.14 0.52 1.31
CA GLU A 39 4.04 0.65 0.16
C GLU A 39 3.61 -0.28 -0.99
N TYR A 40 3.30 -1.54 -0.66
CA TYR A 40 2.82 -2.52 -1.64
C TYR A 40 1.47 -2.15 -2.26
N GLN A 41 0.54 -1.56 -1.48
CA GLN A 41 -0.71 -1.04 -2.04
C GLN A 41 -0.44 0.10 -3.02
N GLY A 42 0.46 1.03 -2.68
CA GLY A 42 0.86 2.09 -3.61
C GLY A 42 1.45 1.54 -4.91
N ILE A 43 2.29 0.51 -4.83
CA ILE A 43 2.83 -0.17 -6.02
C ILE A 43 1.72 -0.89 -6.80
N LYS A 44 0.79 -1.56 -6.12
CA LYS A 44 -0.34 -2.27 -6.74
C LYS A 44 -1.25 -1.29 -7.49
N ASP A 45 -1.56 -0.15 -6.90
CA ASP A 45 -2.39 0.89 -7.50
C ASP A 45 -1.72 1.48 -8.76
N LEU A 46 -0.40 1.68 -8.73
CA LEU A 46 0.37 2.08 -9.91
C LEU A 46 0.34 1.03 -11.02
N ILE A 47 0.49 -0.25 -10.68
CA ILE A 47 0.42 -1.36 -11.66
C ILE A 47 -1.00 -1.48 -12.25
N GLU A 48 -2.03 -1.21 -11.45
CA GLU A 48 -3.43 -1.23 -11.89
C GLU A 48 -3.71 -0.05 -12.84
N ALA A 49 -3.28 1.16 -12.49
CA ALA A 49 -3.36 2.34 -13.35
C ALA A 49 -2.60 2.17 -14.68
N ASP A 50 -1.41 1.55 -14.66
CA ASP A 50 -0.65 1.25 -15.88
C ASP A 50 -1.40 0.26 -16.79
N LYS A 51 -2.10 -0.72 -16.21
CA LYS A 51 -2.92 -1.68 -16.97
C LYS A 51 -4.16 -1.01 -17.57
N GLU A 52 -4.84 -0.16 -16.81
CA GLU A 52 -5.98 0.62 -17.28
C GLU A 52 -5.56 1.53 -18.44
N PHE A 53 -4.41 2.20 -18.32
CA PHE A 53 -3.83 3.01 -19.40
C PHE A 53 -3.50 2.17 -20.64
N ALA A 54 -2.87 1.00 -20.48
CA ALA A 54 -2.57 0.08 -21.58
C ALA A 54 -3.83 -0.47 -22.27
N ASN A 55 -4.94 -0.62 -21.54
CA ASN A 55 -6.23 -1.03 -22.07
C ASN A 55 -7.03 0.13 -22.70
N GLY A 56 -6.50 1.36 -22.68
CA GLY A 56 -7.16 2.55 -23.22
C GLY A 56 -8.23 3.15 -22.32
N GLU A 57 -8.28 2.75 -21.04
CA GLU A 57 -9.20 3.27 -20.03
C GLU A 57 -8.62 4.50 -19.29
N GLY A 58 -7.33 4.78 -19.47
CA GLY A 58 -6.66 5.98 -18.96
C GLY A 58 -6.92 7.22 -19.82
N VAL A 59 -6.89 8.40 -19.20
CA VAL A 59 -6.97 9.68 -19.91
C VAL A 59 -5.60 10.00 -20.50
N HIS A 60 -5.53 10.10 -21.83
CA HIS A 60 -4.32 10.50 -22.53
C HIS A 60 -4.36 12.00 -22.83
N PHE A 61 -3.36 12.73 -22.34
CA PHE A 61 -3.16 14.13 -22.68
C PHE A 61 -2.10 14.24 -23.77
N SER A 62 -2.42 14.96 -24.83
CA SER A 62 -1.53 15.20 -25.97
C SER A 62 -0.53 16.33 -25.70
N SER A 63 -0.76 17.12 -24.65
CA SER A 63 0.11 18.22 -24.23
C SER A 63 -0.05 18.56 -22.73
N LEU A 64 0.93 19.26 -22.17
CA LEU A 64 0.87 19.76 -20.80
C LEU A 64 -0.25 20.79 -20.60
N ASP A 65 -0.51 21.63 -21.61
CA ASP A 65 -1.60 22.62 -21.56
C ASP A 65 -2.98 21.95 -21.43
N GLU A 66 -3.16 20.78 -22.06
CA GLU A 66 -4.38 19.97 -21.97
C GLU A 66 -4.56 19.34 -20.59
N LEU A 67 -3.46 18.92 -19.94
CA LEU A 67 -3.46 18.43 -18.56
C LEU A 67 -3.80 19.56 -17.57
N ASP A 68 -3.17 20.72 -17.71
CA ASP A 68 -3.43 21.88 -16.84
C ASP A 68 -4.91 22.31 -16.92
N THR A 69 -5.48 22.31 -18.13
CA THR A 69 -6.91 22.62 -18.33
C THR A 69 -7.84 21.60 -17.64
N TYR A 70 -7.45 20.32 -17.57
CA TYR A 70 -8.25 19.27 -16.92
C TYR A 70 -8.17 19.32 -15.39
N LEU A 71 -7.04 19.76 -14.83
CA LEU A 71 -6.83 19.86 -13.37
C LEU A 71 -7.47 21.11 -12.76
N ASP A 72 -7.71 22.14 -13.56
CA ASP A 72 -8.35 23.40 -13.15
C ASP A 72 -9.91 23.35 -13.17
N ASP A 73 -10.51 22.27 -13.69
CA ASP A 73 -11.97 22.01 -13.77
C ASP A 73 -12.49 21.13 -12.60
#